data_AF-A0A6S6U8C6-F1
#
_entry.id   AF-A0A6S6U8C6-F1
#
_cell.length_a   1.000
_cell.length_b   1.000
_cell.length_c   1.000
_cell.angle_alpha   90.00
_cell.angle_beta   90.00
_cell.angle_gamma   90.00
#
_symmetry.space_group_name_H-M   'P 1'
#
loop_
_entity.id
_entity.type
_entity.pdbx_description
1 polymer ?
#
loop_
_entity_poly.entity_id
_entity_poly.type
_entity_poly.pdbx_seq_one_letter_code
_entity_poly.pdbx_strand_id
1 'polypeptide(L)'
;MVKILLIFVLTTILSFGDVYENNCVKCHNTLSLSLQETFKKYLLVYSGEENIKAGIKHYLKYPSKDISVMSKLFKKIYGIKEKTTLNEEELNQAIDSYWDRYKVFGKLK
;
A
#
# COMPACT_ATOMS: atom_id res chain seq x y z
N MET A 1 37.51 15.48 -19.41
CA MET A 1 37.11 15.53 -17.98
C MET A 1 35.68 16.02 -17.76
N VAL A 2 35.02 16.64 -18.75
CA VAL A 2 33.60 17.05 -18.67
C VAL A 2 32.61 15.87 -18.83
N LYS A 3 33.00 14.81 -19.56
CA LYS A 3 32.13 13.62 -19.80
C LYS A 3 31.87 12.76 -18.55
N ILE A 4 32.78 12.74 -17.57
CA ILE A 4 32.62 11.94 -16.35
C ILE A 4 31.67 12.64 -15.36
N LEU A 5 31.67 13.98 -15.35
CA LEU A 5 30.75 14.81 -14.54
C LEU A 5 29.29 14.64 -14.97
N LEU A 6 29.03 14.41 -16.26
CA LEU A 6 27.67 14.21 -16.80
C LEU A 6 27.03 12.87 -16.39
N ILE A 7 27.84 11.85 -16.11
CA ILE A 7 27.35 10.52 -15.70
C ILE A 7 26.95 10.53 -14.21
N PHE A 8 27.59 11.35 -13.38
CA PHE A 8 27.31 11.44 -11.95
C PHE A 8 26.06 12.27 -11.62
N VAL A 9 25.64 13.16 -12.52
CA VAL A 9 24.42 13.98 -12.37
C VAL A 9 23.15 13.19 -12.75
N LEU A 10 23.28 12.10 -13.51
CA LEU A 10 22.12 11.31 -13.94
C LEU A 10 21.71 10.23 -12.92
N THR A 11 22.59 9.86 -11.99
CA THR A 11 22.29 8.86 -10.93
C THR A 11 21.61 9.47 -9.70
N THR A 12 21.48 10.80 -9.65
CA THR A 12 20.80 11.52 -8.55
C THR A 12 19.35 11.89 -8.86
N ILE A 13 18.72 11.29 -9.86
CA ILE A 13 17.24 11.25 -9.91
C ILE A 13 16.79 10.30 -8.81
N LEU A 14 16.78 10.87 -7.62
CA LEU A 14 16.29 10.36 -6.36
C LEU A 14 15.09 9.44 -6.62
N SER A 15 15.25 8.16 -6.30
CA SER A 15 14.12 7.29 -6.00
C SER A 15 13.54 7.75 -4.66
N PHE A 16 12.99 8.96 -4.63
CA PHE A 16 12.12 9.40 -3.55
C PHE A 16 10.87 8.53 -3.72
N GLY A 17 10.76 7.49 -2.89
CA GLY A 17 9.59 6.61 -2.94
C GLY A 17 8.30 7.44 -2.94
N ASP A 18 7.30 7.01 -3.70
CA ASP A 18 6.00 7.66 -3.64
C ASP A 18 5.40 7.53 -2.22
N VAL A 19 4.30 8.22 -1.95
CA VAL A 19 3.63 8.17 -0.63
C VAL A 19 3.36 6.72 -0.20
N TYR A 20 3.05 5.84 -1.15
CA TYR A 20 2.83 4.42 -0.90
C TYR A 20 4.13 3.69 -0.49
N GLU A 21 5.22 3.86 -1.22
CA GLU A 21 6.51 3.20 -0.92
C GLU A 21 7.02 3.63 0.46
N ASN A 22 6.91 4.92 0.74
CA ASN A 22 7.42 5.50 1.97
C ASN A 22 6.61 5.15 3.23
N ASN A 23 5.30 4.89 3.09
CA ASN A 23 4.40 4.72 4.22
C ASN A 23 3.77 3.31 4.34
N CYS A 24 3.72 2.55 3.26
CA CYS A 24 3.12 1.21 3.23
C CYS A 24 4.21 0.14 3.15
N VAL A 25 5.12 0.25 2.18
CA VAL A 25 6.05 -0.82 1.85
C VAL A 25 7.08 -1.08 2.94
N LYS A 26 7.62 -0.02 3.57
CA LYS A 26 8.63 -0.13 4.64
C LYS A 26 8.23 -1.08 5.77
N CYS A 27 6.97 -1.03 6.21
CA CYS A 27 6.47 -1.91 7.27
C CYS A 27 6.03 -3.28 6.73
N HIS A 28 5.49 -3.34 5.52
CA HIS A 28 4.93 -4.58 4.97
C HIS A 28 5.98 -5.55 4.42
N ASN A 29 7.18 -5.08 4.07
CA ASN A 29 8.26 -5.95 3.59
C ASN A 29 8.81 -6.92 4.64
N THR A 30 8.50 -6.70 5.92
CA THR A 30 8.92 -7.56 7.04
C THR A 30 7.81 -8.49 7.51
N LEU A 31 6.60 -8.40 6.93
CA LEU A 31 5.46 -9.21 7.32
C LEU A 31 5.41 -10.51 6.52
N SER A 32 4.83 -11.55 7.14
CA SER A 32 4.60 -12.84 6.47
C SER A 32 3.57 -12.78 5.35
N LEU A 33 2.70 -11.77 5.35
CA LEU A 33 1.68 -11.57 4.34
C LEU A 33 2.05 -10.37 3.46
N SER A 34 2.22 -10.63 2.16
CA SER A 34 2.57 -9.59 1.20
C SER A 34 1.43 -8.59 0.96
N LEU A 35 1.78 -7.43 0.42
CA LEU A 35 0.81 -6.43 -0.04
C LEU A 35 -0.08 -6.97 -1.16
N GLN A 36 0.41 -7.87 -2.02
CA GLN A 36 -0.41 -8.50 -3.06
C GLN A 36 -1.45 -9.47 -2.45
N GLU A 37 -1.08 -10.27 -1.46
CA GLU A 37 -2.01 -11.18 -0.80
C GLU A 37 -3.03 -10.41 0.05
N THR A 38 -2.60 -9.32 0.68
CA THR A 38 -3.50 -8.38 1.35
C THR A 38 -4.51 -7.80 0.38
N PHE A 39 -4.08 -7.43 -0.83
CA PHE A 39 -4.96 -6.90 -1.88
C PHE A 39 -6.02 -7.92 -2.27
N LYS A 40 -5.63 -9.19 -2.48
CA LYS A 40 -6.57 -10.27 -2.79
C LYS A 40 -7.64 -10.45 -1.72
N LYS A 41 -7.31 -10.26 -0.43
CA LYS A 41 -8.28 -10.31 0.66
C LYS A 41 -9.30 -9.16 0.58
N TYR A 42 -8.83 -7.94 0.32
CA TYR A 42 -9.74 -6.80 0.09
C TYR A 42 -10.63 -7.01 -1.13
N LEU A 43 -10.06 -7.52 -2.24
CA LEU A 43 -10.81 -7.84 -3.45
C LEU A 43 -11.93 -8.86 -3.20
N LEU A 44 -11.64 -9.90 -2.41
CA LEU A 44 -12.61 -10.93 -2.04
C LEU A 44 -13.77 -10.37 -1.19
N VAL A 45 -13.51 -9.42 -0.30
CA VAL A 45 -14.51 -8.89 0.63
C VAL A 45 -15.34 -7.77 0.02
N TYR A 46 -14.71 -6.82 -0.67
CA TYR A 46 -15.36 -5.57 -1.04
C TYR A 46 -15.80 -5.50 -2.49
N SER A 47 -15.17 -6.27 -3.40
CA SER A 47 -15.45 -6.29 -4.84
C SER A 47 -15.38 -4.91 -5.54
N GLY A 48 -14.56 -4.81 -6.59
CA GLY A 48 -14.46 -3.59 -7.40
C GLY A 48 -13.61 -2.47 -6.77
N GLU A 49 -13.28 -1.48 -7.58
CA GLU A 49 -12.31 -0.43 -7.23
C GLU A 49 -12.80 0.44 -6.07
N GLU A 50 -13.96 1.07 -6.23
CA GLU A 50 -14.49 2.06 -5.28
C GLU A 50 -14.67 1.48 -3.89
N ASN A 51 -15.23 0.28 -3.79
CA ASN A 51 -15.47 -0.39 -2.50
C ASN A 51 -14.16 -0.78 -1.82
N ILE A 52 -13.17 -1.26 -2.56
CA ILE A 52 -11.85 -1.56 -1.99
C ILE A 52 -11.19 -0.29 -1.48
N LYS A 53 -11.16 0.78 -2.28
CA LYS A 53 -10.55 2.05 -1.89
C LYS A 53 -11.23 2.61 -0.65
N ALA A 54 -12.57 2.60 -0.61
CA ALA A 54 -13.36 3.02 0.55
C ALA A 54 -13.09 2.15 1.79
N GLY A 55 -13.06 0.83 1.64
CA GLY A 55 -12.80 -0.12 2.73
C GLY A 55 -11.40 0.04 3.34
N ILE A 56 -10.37 0.12 2.50
CA ILE A 56 -8.99 0.37 2.94
C ILE A 56 -8.91 1.72 3.66
N LYS A 57 -9.45 2.78 3.05
CA LYS A 57 -9.44 4.13 3.63
C LYS A 57 -10.12 4.17 4.99
N HIS A 58 -11.27 3.53 5.11
CA HIS A 58 -12.00 3.44 6.38
C HIS A 58 -11.19 2.69 7.44
N TYR A 59 -10.63 1.53 7.11
CA TYR A 59 -9.80 0.75 8.03
C TYR A 59 -8.55 1.51 8.49
N LEU A 60 -7.87 2.22 7.60
CA LEU A 60 -6.67 3.00 7.95
C LEU A 60 -6.99 4.20 8.86
N LYS A 61 -8.17 4.81 8.71
CA LYS A 61 -8.63 5.92 9.57
C LYS A 61 -9.19 5.46 10.91
N TYR A 62 -9.83 4.30 10.94
CA TYR A 62 -10.56 3.79 12.12
C TYR A 62 -10.27 2.29 12.34
N PRO A 63 -9.01 1.90 12.58
CA PRO A 63 -8.65 0.49 12.62
C PRO A 63 -9.33 -0.22 13.81
N SER A 64 -9.96 -1.35 13.53
CA SER A 64 -10.57 -2.19 14.57
C SER A 64 -10.42 -3.68 14.24
N LYS A 65 -10.55 -4.53 15.26
CA LYS A 65 -10.46 -5.99 15.11
C LYS A 65 -11.56 -6.56 14.22
N ASP A 66 -12.74 -5.96 14.27
CA ASP A 66 -13.96 -6.50 13.64
C ASP A 66 -14.06 -6.17 12.16
N ILE A 67 -13.49 -5.03 11.74
CA ILE A 67 -13.52 -4.59 10.34
C ILE A 67 -12.26 -4.97 9.55
N SER A 68 -11.26 -5.57 10.21
CA SER A 68 -10.02 -6.00 9.55
C SER A 68 -10.25 -7.26 8.70
N VAL A 69 -9.85 -7.20 7.43
CA VAL A 69 -9.85 -8.36 6.50
C VAL A 69 -8.82 -9.46 6.86
N MET A 70 -8.02 -9.24 7.92
CA MET A 70 -6.99 -10.16 8.38
C MET A 70 -7.57 -11.26 9.27
N SER A 71 -6.94 -12.44 9.24
CA SER A 71 -7.35 -13.59 10.04
C SER A 71 -7.15 -13.32 11.55
N LYS A 72 -7.88 -14.07 12.39
CA LYS A 72 -7.70 -14.01 13.86
C LYS A 72 -6.25 -14.31 14.27
N LEU A 73 -5.61 -15.29 13.62
CA LEU A 73 -4.22 -15.65 13.89
C LEU A 73 -3.25 -14.52 13.51
N PHE A 74 -3.42 -13.90 12.34
CA PHE A 74 -2.59 -12.78 11.92
C PHE A 74 -2.68 -11.61 12.91
N LYS A 75 -3.91 -11.26 13.33
CA LYS A 75 -4.16 -10.24 14.36
C LYS A 75 -3.56 -10.61 15.73
N LYS A 76 -3.46 -11.89 16.06
CA LYS A 76 -2.82 -12.36 17.30
C LYS A 76 -1.30 -12.16 17.28
N ILE A 77 -0.66 -12.35 16.11
CA ILE A 77 0.79 -12.24 15.95
C ILE A 77 1.22 -10.77 15.79
N TYR A 78 0.53 -10.02 14.94
CA TYR A 78 0.96 -8.67 14.54
C TYR A 78 0.10 -7.55 15.14
N GLY A 79 -0.96 -7.88 15.86
CA GLY A 79 -1.88 -6.89 16.42
C GLY A 79 -2.81 -6.26 15.37
N ILE A 80 -3.31 -5.06 15.70
CA ILE A 80 -4.08 -4.21 14.80
C ILE A 80 -3.23 -3.02 14.39
N LYS A 81 -3.43 -2.54 13.17
CA LYS A 81 -2.72 -1.39 12.64
C LYS A 81 -3.07 -0.14 13.43
N GLU A 82 -2.07 0.68 13.76
CA GLU A 82 -2.29 2.01 14.31
C GLU A 82 -2.99 2.93 13.30
N LYS A 83 -3.80 3.87 13.80
CA LYS A 83 -4.48 4.86 12.97
C LYS A 83 -3.49 5.60 12.07
N THR A 84 -3.87 5.83 10.81
CA THR A 84 -3.02 6.55 9.85
C THR A 84 -2.74 7.98 10.31
N THR A 85 -1.51 8.42 10.07
CA THR A 85 -1.07 9.81 10.26
C THR A 85 -1.08 10.61 8.96
N LEU A 86 -1.34 9.95 7.83
CA LEU A 86 -1.45 10.60 6.52
C LEU A 86 -2.67 11.53 6.48
N ASN A 87 -2.51 12.67 5.83
CA ASN A 87 -3.62 13.54 5.53
C ASN A 87 -4.53 12.93 4.43
N GLU A 88 -5.65 13.59 4.14
CA GLU A 88 -6.64 13.06 3.20
C GLU A 88 -6.09 12.83 1.80
N GLU A 89 -5.28 13.75 1.30
CA GLU A 89 -4.71 13.71 -0.04
C GLU A 89 -3.66 12.62 -0.15
N GLU A 90 -2.71 12.57 0.79
CA GLU A 90 -1.68 11.53 0.88
C GLU A 90 -2.28 10.13 0.98
N LEU A 91 -3.33 9.98 1.80
CA LEU A 91 -4.01 8.71 1.97
C LEU A 91 -4.69 8.25 0.67
N ASN A 92 -5.37 9.16 -0.04
CA ASN A 92 -5.97 8.85 -1.33
C ASN A 92 -4.90 8.45 -2.35
N GLN A 93 -3.83 9.24 -2.47
CA GLN A 93 -2.71 8.95 -3.38
C GLN A 93 -2.07 7.58 -3.11
N ALA A 94 -1.85 7.24 -1.84
CA ALA A 94 -1.29 5.94 -1.47
C ALA A 94 -2.21 4.77 -1.83
N ILE A 95 -3.52 4.93 -1.61
CA ILE A 95 -4.53 3.91 -1.93
C ILE A 95 -4.69 3.75 -3.45
N ASP A 96 -4.63 4.84 -4.21
CA ASP A 96 -4.69 4.81 -5.67
C ASP A 96 -3.46 4.10 -6.26
N SER A 97 -2.26 4.45 -5.78
CA SER A 97 -1.01 3.74 -6.16
C SER A 97 -1.08 2.25 -5.83
N TYR A 98 -1.63 1.89 -4.66
CA TYR A 98 -1.82 0.50 -4.27
C TYR A 98 -2.77 -0.25 -5.21
N TRP A 99 -3.91 0.35 -5.57
CA TRP A 99 -4.85 -0.23 -6.53
C TRP A 99 -4.21 -0.46 -7.89
N ASP A 100 -3.54 0.55 -8.46
CA ASP A 100 -2.95 0.45 -9.80
C ASP A 100 -1.87 -0.64 -9.88
N ARG A 101 -1.08 -0.77 -8.81
CA ARG A 101 -0.03 -1.78 -8.72
C ARG A 101 -0.60 -3.21 -8.75
N TYR A 102 -1.71 -3.49 -8.06
CA TYR A 102 -2.19 -4.87 -7.87
C TYR A 102 -3.50 -5.22 -8.58
N LYS A 103 -4.24 -4.25 -9.16
CA LYS A 103 -5.44 -4.54 -9.95
C LYS A 103 -5.13 -5.56 -11.04
N VAL A 104 -6.03 -6.55 -11.18
CA VAL A 104 -5.90 -7.63 -12.16
C VAL A 104 -6.61 -7.29 -13.48
N PHE A 105 -7.56 -6.36 -13.45
CA PHE A 105 -8.26 -5.87 -14.63
C PHE A 105 -7.25 -5.27 -15.62
N GLY A 106 -7.31 -5.73 -16.88
CA GLY A 106 -6.36 -5.34 -17.93
C GLY A 106 -4.99 -6.03 -17.88
N LYS A 107 -4.74 -6.92 -16.91
CA LYS A 107 -3.49 -7.71 -16.81
C LYS A 107 -3.65 -9.18 -17.21
N LEU A 108 -4.89 -9.67 -17.32
CA LEU A 108 -5.20 -11.01 -17.82
C LEU A 108 -5.41 -10.91 -19.34
N LYS A 109 -4.61 -11.65 -20.10
CA LYS A 109 -4.74 -11.83 -21.55
C LYS A 109 -5.41 -13.17 -21.84
#